data_AF-A0A1Z5HQ55-F1
#
_entry.id   AF-A0A1Z5HQ55-F1
#
_cell.length_a   1.000
_cell.length_b   1.000
_cell.length_c   1.000
_cell.angle_alpha   90.00
_cell.angle_beta   90.00
_cell.angle_gamma   90.00
#
_symmetry.space_group_name_H-M   'P 1'
#
loop_
_entity.id
_entity.type
_entity.pdbx_description
1 polymer ?
#
loop_
_entity_poly.entity_id
_entity_poly.type
_entity_poly.pdbx_seq_one_letter_code
_entity_poly.pdbx_strand_id
1 'polypeptide(L)' 'MTERDRLNEVIRKKQGELYQLVEQKESLTDREVYDKSCELDRLVVEYMKMQKMSL' A
#
# COMPACT_ATOMS: atom_id res chain seq x y z
N MET A 1 -11.48 10.09 14.10
CA MET A 1 -10.70 9.33 13.09
C MET A 1 -9.24 9.58 13.35
N THR A 2 -8.51 8.54 13.74
CA THR A 2 -7.08 8.65 14.08
C THR A 2 -6.24 8.75 12.81
N GLU A 3 -5.01 9.24 12.94
CA GLU A 3 -4.03 9.22 11.84
C GLU A 3 -3.79 7.79 11.32
N ARG A 4 -3.84 6.81 12.23
CA ARG A 4 -3.80 5.39 11.91
C ARG A 4 -4.96 4.93 11.02
N ASP A 5 -6.18 5.37 11.31
CA ASP A 5 -7.36 5.02 10.52
C ASP A 5 -7.24 5.56 9.09
N ARG A 6 -6.76 6.81 8.95
CA ARG A 6 -6.48 7.44 7.66
C ARG A 6 -5.44 6.66 6.86
N LEU A 7 -4.35 6.27 7.51
CA LEU A 7 -3.28 5.52 6.85
C LEU A 7 -3.75 4.14 6.39
N ASN A 8 -4.56 3.46 7.20
CA ASN A 8 -5.16 2.17 6.84
C ASN A 8 -6.12 2.29 5.64
N GLU A 9 -6.92 3.36 5.58
CA GLU A 9 -7.80 3.63 4.43
C GLU A 9 -6.98 3.85 3.13
N VAL A 10 -5.90 4.63 3.22
CA VAL A 10 -5.00 4.87 2.08
C VAL A 10 -4.33 3.58 1.61
N ILE A 11 -3.86 2.74 2.53
CA ILE A 11 -3.28 1.42 2.22
C ILE A 11 -4.29 0.55 1.47
N ARG A 12 -5.53 0.44 1.97
CA ARG A 12 -6.58 -0.35 1.32
C ARG A 12 -6.91 0.15 -0.08
N LYS A 13 -6.99 1.47 -0.25
CA LYS A 13 -7.22 2.07 -1.56
C LYS A 13 -6.10 1.73 -2.55
N LYS A 14 -4.84 1.89 -2.14
CA LYS A 14 -3.69 1.55 -2.98
C LYS A 14 -3.55 0.06 -3.27
N GLN A 15 -3.93 -0.81 -2.34
CA GLN A 15 -4.04 -2.25 -2.60
C GLN A 15 -5.03 -2.54 -3.73
N GLY A 16 -6.20 -1.89 -3.72
CA GLY A 16 -7.19 -2.01 -4.79
C GLY A 16 -6.65 -1.53 -6.14
N GLU A 17 -6.00 -0.36 -6.16
CA GLU A 17 -5.39 0.18 -7.38
C GLU A 17 -4.28 -0.73 -7.95
N LEU A 18 -3.44 -1.29 -7.08
CA LEU A 18 -2.38 -2.22 -7.49
C LEU A 18 -2.98 -3.53 -8.04
N TYR A 19 -4.02 -4.06 -7.39
CA TYR A 19 -4.71 -5.26 -7.86
C TYR A 19 -5.29 -5.07 -9.26
N GLN A 20 -6.00 -3.95 -9.47
CA GLN A 20 -6.54 -3.60 -10.79
C GLN A 20 -5.44 -3.42 -11.84
N LEU A 21 -4.31 -2.82 -11.46
CA LEU A 21 -3.20 -2.63 -12.40
C LEU A 21 -2.55 -3.96 -12.79
N VAL A 22 -2.38 -4.88 -11.84
CA VAL A 22 -1.87 -6.23 -12.11
C VAL A 22 -2.82 -7.00 -13.03
N GLU A 23 -4.13 -6.90 -12.79
CA GLU A 23 -5.16 -7.50 -13.64
C GLU A 23 -5.14 -6.95 -15.07
N GLN A 24 -4.90 -5.64 -15.24
CA GLN A 24 -4.85 -5.00 -16.56
C GLN A 24 -3.55 -5.27 -17.33
N LYS A 25 -2.42 -5.41 -16.62
CA LYS A 25 -1.09 -5.53 -17.24
C LYS A 25 -0.63 -6.98 -17.42
N GLU A 26 -1.29 -7.93 -16.75
CA GLU A 26 -0.95 -9.37 -16.69
C GLU A 26 0.53 -9.66 -16.35
N SER A 27 1.23 -8.69 -15.75
CA SER A 27 2.66 -8.78 -15.48
C SER A 27 3.03 -8.06 -14.19
N LEU A 28 3.56 -8.83 -13.23
CA LEU A 28 4.14 -8.31 -12.00
C LEU A 28 5.49 -7.61 -12.22
N THR A 29 6.10 -7.80 -13.40
CA THR A 29 7.36 -7.17 -13.79
C THR A 29 7.18 -5.86 -14.53
N ASP A 30 5.92 -5.45 -14.78
CA ASP A 30 5.65 -4.13 -15.31
C ASP A 30 6.16 -3.07 -14.32
N ARG A 31 6.88 -2.08 -14.86
CA ARG A 31 7.54 -1.06 -14.05
C ARG A 31 6.53 -0.26 -13.22
N GLU A 32 5.35 -0.01 -13.76
CA GLU A 32 4.28 0.72 -13.09
C GLU A 32 3.70 -0.07 -11.91
N VAL A 33 3.55 -1.39 -12.09
CA VAL A 33 3.16 -2.32 -11.02
C VAL A 33 4.22 -2.35 -9.92
N TYR A 34 5.49 -2.42 -10.29
CA TYR A 34 6.61 -2.41 -9.34
C TYR A 34 6.68 -1.11 -8.54
N ASP A 35 6.59 0.04 -9.21
CA ASP A 35 6.66 1.35 -8.56
C ASP A 35 5.50 1.55 -7.57
N LYS A 36 4.28 1.14 -7.94
CA LYS A 36 3.11 1.18 -7.04
C LYS A 36 3.23 0.20 -5.87
N SER A 37 3.79 -0.99 -6.09
CA SER A 37 4.07 -1.95 -5.01
C SER A 37 5.05 -1.35 -4.00
N CYS A 38 6.12 -0.70 -4.47
CA CYS A 38 7.09 -0.04 -3.61
C CYS A 38 6.47 1.10 -2.78
N GLU A 39 5.54 1.85 -3.37
CA GLU A 39 4.82 2.90 -2.66
C GLU A 39 3.91 2.33 -1.56
N LEU A 40 3.21 1.23 -1.86
CA LEU A 40 2.37 0.52 -0.89
C LEU A 40 3.20 -0.02 0.28
N ASP A 41 4.37 -0.62 0.01
CA ASP A 41 5.27 -1.13 1.05
C ASP A 41 5.70 -0.04 2.03
N ARG A 42 6.01 1.17 1.53
CA ARG A 42 6.38 2.31 2.40
C ARG A 42 5.26 2.66 3.37
N LEU A 43 4.03 2.71 2.88
CA LEU A 43 2.86 3.02 3.70
C LEU A 43 2.57 1.93 4.73
N VAL A 44 2.71 0.65 4.35
CA VAL A 44 2.59 -0.48 5.28
C VAL A 44 3.66 -0.41 6.37
N VAL A 45 4.90 -0.08 6.03
CA VAL A 45 5.98 0.11 7.01
C VAL A 45 5.67 1.26 7.98
N GLU A 46 5.16 2.39 7.49
CA GLU A 46 4.74 3.50 8.36
C GLU A 46 3.61 3.08 9.30
N TYR A 47 2.61 2.36 8.80
CA TYR A 47 1.54 1.82 9.63
C TYR A 47 2.04 0.85 10.69
N MET A 48 2.99 -0.02 10.34
CA MET A 48 3.62 -0.95 11.29
C MET A 48 4.47 -0.24 12.35
N LYS A 49 5.17 0.85 11.99
CA LYS A 49 5.91 1.68 12.95
C LYS A 49 4.96 2.31 13.98
N MET A 50 3.80 2.78 13.55
CA MET A 50 2.76 3.30 14.45
C MET A 50 2.22 2.21 15.39
N GLN A 51 2.13 0.94 14.93
CA GLN A 51 1.78 -0.19 15.78
C GLN A 51 2.84 -0.49 16.85
N LYS A 52 4.14 -0.43 16.50
CA LYS A 52 5.24 -0.74 17.43
C LYS A 52 5.48 0.32 18.50
N MET A 53 5.04 1.56 18.31
CA MET A 53 5.10 2.61 19.34
C MET A 53 3.94 2.55 20.36
N SER A 54 3.02 1.57 20.22
CA SER A 54 1.87 1.39 21.13
C SER A 54 2.06 0.26 22.14
N LEU A 55 3.30 -0.23 22.33
CA LEU A 55 3.67 -1.27 23.30
C LEU A 55 4.57 -0.70 24.40
#